data_AF-A0A520HC76-F1
#
_entry.id   AF-A0A520HC76-F1
#
_cell.length_a   1.000
_cell.length_b   1.000
_cell.length_c   1.000
_cell.angle_alpha   90.00
_cell.angle_beta   90.00
_cell.angle_gamma   90.00
#
_symmetry.space_group_name_H-M   'P 1'
#
loop_
_entity.id
_entity.type
_entity.pdbx_description
1 polymer ?
#
loop_
_entity_poly.entity_id
_entity_poly.type
_entity_poly.pdbx_seq_one_letter_code
_entity_poly.pdbx_strand_id
1 'polypeptide(L)'
;MKLATLQDGSRDGQLVVVSRDLTAAHYATGIAHRLQQVLDDWGFLSPQLQELSDRLDAGRTRHAFAFDPAQCLAPLPRAFERVEGRAWPSLDELVPAQAHAQAQAQDEREGEGGDRGGMLPMLAPRAGELLGPRTPITVASEAAGIDFGAGIAVVSGDVRRGATPAQALEGVRLLLLVNDIRLRHVLAAERSRGAAPLQGLPATAFGPVAVTPDELGGAWRGGRAHLALQTTWNGRKVGQCDTGEDMRLHFGELLAHLAATRPVRAGTLVGAGTVAHPGVARKDGRIDWPRGHASIADRRAAEVLRDGRATTEFMHFGDTVRIEAKGPDGRSVFGAIEQEVIAVGGMPVDPQRLLPPQS
;
A
#
# COMPACT_ATOMS: atom_id res chain seq x y z
N MET A 1 2.09 7.49 18.52
CA MET A 1 3.12 6.45 18.73
C MET A 1 3.40 5.64 17.47
N LYS A 2 4.57 4.98 17.43
CA LYS A 2 5.07 4.13 16.34
C LYS A 2 5.29 2.69 16.83
N LEU A 3 4.72 1.71 16.13
CA LEU A 3 4.75 0.28 16.49
C LEU A 3 5.34 -0.55 15.36
N ALA A 4 6.17 -1.53 15.70
CA ALA A 4 6.74 -2.49 14.75
C ALA A 4 6.68 -3.91 15.28
N THR A 5 6.86 -4.87 14.38
CA THR A 5 6.91 -6.30 14.69
C THR A 5 8.26 -6.84 14.23
N LEU A 6 9.08 -7.28 15.18
CA LEU A 6 10.39 -7.88 14.89
C LEU A 6 10.26 -9.38 14.72
N GLN A 7 11.11 -9.96 13.87
CA GLN A 7 11.24 -11.39 13.75
C GLN A 7 11.81 -12.02 15.04
N ASP A 8 11.14 -13.05 15.55
CA ASP A 8 11.55 -13.82 16.73
C ASP A 8 11.52 -15.34 16.49
N GLY A 9 11.27 -15.76 15.24
CA GLY A 9 11.06 -17.15 14.84
C GLY A 9 9.61 -17.64 14.97
N SER A 10 8.72 -16.87 15.59
CA SER A 10 7.28 -17.15 15.61
C SER A 10 6.57 -16.59 14.37
N ARG A 11 5.30 -16.97 14.19
CA ARG A 11 4.48 -16.55 13.03
C ARG A 11 4.02 -15.09 13.09
N ASP A 12 3.95 -14.52 14.28
CA ASP A 12 3.43 -13.16 14.51
C ASP A 12 4.52 -12.17 14.94
N GLY A 13 5.75 -12.66 15.10
CA GLY A 13 6.86 -11.87 15.62
C GLY A 13 6.64 -11.36 17.04
N GLN A 14 7.47 -10.40 17.41
CA GLN A 14 7.48 -9.74 18.70
C GLN A 14 7.23 -8.24 18.54
N LEU A 15 6.24 -7.73 19.27
CA LEU A 15 5.87 -6.31 19.28
C LEU A 15 6.95 -5.46 19.95
N VAL A 16 7.27 -4.33 19.30
CA VAL A 16 8.12 -3.27 19.83
C VAL A 16 7.50 -1.89 19.61
N VAL A 17 7.80 -0.96 20.51
CA VAL A 17 7.56 0.48 20.33
C VAL A 17 8.82 1.10 19.75
N VAL A 18 8.67 1.96 18.74
CA VAL A 18 9.78 2.60 18.02
C VAL A 18 9.75 4.10 18.30
N SER A 19 10.92 4.72 18.45
CA SER A 19 11.04 6.17 18.63
C SER A 19 10.58 6.94 17.38
N ARG A 20 10.17 8.20 17.55
CA ARG A 20 9.67 9.02 16.44
C ARG A 20 10.67 9.22 15.31
N ASP A 21 11.95 9.28 15.64
CA ASP A 21 13.06 9.42 14.68
C ASP A 21 13.48 8.09 14.03
N LEU A 22 12.85 6.97 14.40
CA LEU A 22 13.12 5.62 13.90
C LEU A 22 14.55 5.10 14.21
N THR A 23 15.19 5.62 15.25
CA THR A 23 16.57 5.21 15.61
C THR A 23 16.63 4.22 16.76
N ALA A 24 15.62 4.21 17.62
CA ALA A 24 15.56 3.36 18.81
C ALA A 24 14.24 2.60 18.91
N ALA A 25 14.28 1.45 19.57
CA ALA A 25 13.11 0.64 19.86
C ALA A 25 13.19 0.06 21.27
N HIS A 26 12.03 -0.40 21.75
CA HIS A 26 11.90 -1.07 23.04
C HIS A 26 10.85 -2.19 22.94
N TYR A 27 11.17 -3.35 23.51
CA TYR A 27 10.24 -4.49 23.57
C TYR A 27 9.01 -4.15 24.43
N ALA A 28 7.82 -4.47 23.93
CA ALA A 28 6.57 -4.21 24.63
C ALA A 28 6.15 -5.35 25.57
N THR A 29 7.06 -6.29 25.91
CA THR A 29 6.76 -7.58 26.58
C THR A 29 5.98 -7.46 27.90
N GLY A 30 6.12 -6.35 28.64
CA GLY A 30 5.36 -6.09 29.87
C GLY A 30 3.92 -5.62 29.64
N ILE A 31 3.54 -5.32 28.39
CA ILE A 31 2.24 -4.77 27.98
C ILE A 31 1.55 -5.77 27.03
N ALA A 32 2.21 -6.10 25.92
CA ALA A 32 1.69 -7.04 24.91
C ALA A 32 2.82 -7.71 24.13
N HIS A 33 2.59 -8.93 23.68
CA HIS A 33 3.58 -9.69 22.91
C HIS A 33 3.47 -9.45 21.41
N ARG A 34 2.27 -9.19 20.90
CA ARG A 34 1.96 -9.12 19.46
C ARG A 34 1.04 -7.95 19.16
N LEU A 35 1.14 -7.38 17.95
CA LEU A 35 0.29 -6.26 17.56
C LEU A 35 -1.20 -6.63 17.53
N GLN A 36 -1.55 -7.84 17.10
CA GLN A 36 -2.96 -8.28 17.09
C GLN A 36 -3.59 -8.26 18.49
N GLN A 37 -2.84 -8.65 19.54
CA GLN A 37 -3.31 -8.59 20.92
C GLN A 37 -3.67 -7.14 21.33
N VAL A 38 -2.86 -6.17 20.89
CA VAL A 38 -3.12 -4.74 21.14
C VAL A 38 -4.38 -4.29 20.40
N LEU A 39 -4.60 -4.77 19.18
CA LEU A 39 -5.78 -4.42 18.39
C LEU A 39 -7.06 -5.01 18.99
N ASP A 40 -6.98 -6.23 19.52
CA ASP A 40 -8.08 -6.94 20.18
C ASP A 40 -8.55 -6.22 21.47
N ASP A 41 -7.63 -5.59 22.20
CA ASP A 41 -7.93 -4.84 23.44
C ASP A 41 -7.28 -3.43 23.44
N TRP A 42 -7.57 -2.68 22.38
CA TRP A 42 -6.93 -1.38 22.13
C TRP A 42 -7.16 -0.37 23.26
N GLY A 43 -8.38 -0.34 23.82
CA GLY A 43 -8.75 0.62 24.87
C GLY A 43 -7.92 0.45 26.15
N PHE A 44 -7.50 -0.77 26.46
CA PHE A 44 -6.72 -1.07 27.65
C PHE A 44 -5.20 -1.01 27.40
N LEU A 45 -4.73 -1.51 26.26
CA LEU A 45 -3.29 -1.68 25.99
C LEU A 45 -2.65 -0.44 25.35
N SER A 46 -3.37 0.30 24.51
CA SER A 46 -2.78 1.46 23.79
C SER A 46 -2.28 2.60 24.70
N PRO A 47 -2.93 2.95 25.83
CA PRO A 47 -2.41 4.01 26.71
C PRO A 47 -1.06 3.63 27.33
N GLN A 48 -0.87 2.35 27.67
CA GLN A 48 0.39 1.84 28.23
C GLN A 48 1.52 1.88 27.18
N LEU A 49 1.21 1.55 25.93
CA LEU A 49 2.16 1.66 24.82
C LEU A 49 2.51 3.12 24.52
N GLN A 50 1.54 4.03 24.64
CA GLN A 50 1.77 5.46 24.47
C GLN A 50 2.71 6.00 25.55
N GLU A 51 2.54 5.60 26.82
CA GLU A 51 3.48 5.97 27.88
C GLU A 51 4.89 5.44 27.61
N LEU A 52 5.01 4.20 27.13
CA LEU A 52 6.30 3.63 26.72
C LEU A 52 6.93 4.42 25.56
N SER A 53 6.13 4.83 24.57
CA SER A 53 6.56 5.67 23.45
C SER A 53 7.09 7.01 23.95
N ASP A 54 6.34 7.70 24.81
CA ASP A 54 6.73 9.02 25.33
C ASP A 54 8.02 8.94 26.16
N ARG A 55 8.19 7.87 26.94
CA ARG A 55 9.43 7.62 27.70
C ARG A 55 10.61 7.29 26.79
N LEU A 56 10.38 6.53 25.72
CA LEU A 56 11.41 6.17 24.74
C LEU A 56 11.89 7.43 23.99
N ASP A 57 10.96 8.25 23.51
CA ASP A 57 11.25 9.52 22.84
C ASP A 57 11.98 10.51 23.77
N ALA A 58 11.70 10.47 25.07
CA ALA A 58 12.40 11.27 26.07
C ALA A 58 13.75 10.69 26.52
N GLY A 59 14.18 9.55 25.98
CA GLY A 59 15.42 8.87 26.36
C GLY A 59 15.45 8.32 27.79
N ARG A 60 14.27 8.03 28.37
CA ARG A 60 14.11 7.60 29.78
C ARG A 60 13.78 6.11 29.94
N THR A 61 13.72 5.35 28.85
CA THR A 61 13.52 3.90 28.90
C THR A 61 14.85 3.20 29.18
N ARG A 62 14.81 2.25 30.13
CA ARG A 62 15.93 1.30 30.31
C ARG A 62 15.81 0.25 29.22
N HIS A 63 16.93 -0.32 28.77
CA HIS A 63 16.95 -1.39 27.76
C HIS A 63 16.37 -1.01 26.38
N ALA A 64 16.34 0.28 26.03
CA ALA A 64 16.18 0.68 24.65
C ALA A 64 17.38 0.19 23.81
N PHE A 65 17.11 -0.18 22.56
CA PHE A 65 18.11 -0.68 21.63
C PHE A 65 17.98 0.01 20.27
N ALA A 66 19.02 -0.06 19.44
CA ALA A 66 18.99 0.52 18.10
C ALA A 66 17.94 -0.19 17.23
N PHE A 67 17.08 0.59 16.59
CA PHE A 67 16.06 0.04 15.69
C PHE A 67 16.68 -0.34 14.34
N ASP A 68 16.50 -1.59 13.93
CA ASP A 68 16.92 -2.09 12.63
C ASP A 68 15.70 -2.50 11.79
N PRO A 69 15.33 -1.72 10.75
CA PRO A 69 14.27 -2.08 9.82
C PRO A 69 14.46 -3.43 9.11
N ALA A 70 15.69 -3.95 9.00
CA ALA A 70 15.95 -5.24 8.38
C ALA A 70 15.50 -6.44 9.21
N GLN A 71 15.28 -6.25 10.52
CA GLN A 71 14.72 -7.28 11.41
C GLN A 71 13.17 -7.25 11.46
N CYS A 72 12.53 -6.32 10.75
CA CYS A 72 11.08 -6.16 10.80
C CYS A 72 10.38 -7.18 9.88
N LEU A 73 9.31 -7.78 10.42
CA LEU A 73 8.23 -8.35 9.62
C LEU A 73 7.29 -7.22 9.17
N ALA A 74 6.24 -7.56 8.42
CA ALA A 74 5.10 -6.64 8.31
C ALA A 74 4.55 -6.34 9.73
N PRO A 75 4.06 -5.12 10.03
CA PRO A 75 3.53 -4.82 11.36
C PRO A 75 2.45 -5.80 11.82
N LEU A 76 1.60 -6.26 10.88
CA LEU A 76 0.79 -7.46 11.04
C LEU A 76 1.30 -8.52 10.03
N PRO A 77 2.10 -9.51 10.47
CA PRO A 77 2.64 -10.56 9.58
C PRO A 77 1.55 -11.43 8.95
N ARG A 78 0.39 -11.48 9.60
CA ARG A 78 -0.84 -12.09 9.09
C ARG A 78 -2.03 -11.29 9.61
N ALA A 79 -3.06 -11.19 8.78
CA ALA A 79 -4.29 -10.50 9.11
C ALA A 79 -5.49 -11.39 8.77
N PHE A 80 -6.59 -11.20 9.50
CA PHE A 80 -7.84 -11.92 9.24
C PHE A 80 -8.50 -11.48 7.94
N GLU A 81 -8.28 -10.22 7.55
CA GLU A 81 -8.86 -9.63 6.38
C GLU A 81 -7.97 -8.53 5.81
N ARG A 82 -7.84 -8.52 4.49
CA ARG A 82 -7.26 -7.44 3.72
C ARG A 82 -8.16 -7.12 2.54
N VAL A 83 -8.53 -5.85 2.44
CA VAL A 83 -9.23 -5.30 1.27
C VAL A 83 -8.46 -4.10 0.74
N GLU A 84 -8.62 -3.84 -0.54
CA GLU A 84 -8.09 -2.65 -1.19
C GLU A 84 -9.23 -1.90 -1.86
N GLY A 85 -9.27 -0.59 -1.66
CA GLY A 85 -10.12 0.33 -2.38
C GLY A 85 -9.42 0.99 -3.57
N ARG A 86 -10.20 1.73 -4.35
CA ARG A 86 -9.72 2.63 -5.39
C ARG A 86 -9.99 4.06 -4.96
N ALA A 87 -9.13 4.60 -4.11
CA ALA A 87 -9.36 5.92 -3.52
C ALA A 87 -8.93 7.08 -4.43
N TRP A 88 -7.98 6.84 -5.33
CA TRP A 88 -7.56 7.80 -6.35
C TRP A 88 -8.23 7.52 -7.69
N PRO A 89 -8.36 8.53 -8.56
CA PRO A 89 -8.74 8.30 -9.95
C PRO A 89 -7.86 7.24 -10.62
N SER A 90 -8.47 6.35 -11.40
CA SER A 90 -7.71 5.55 -12.37
C SER A 90 -7.10 6.48 -13.43
N LEU A 91 -5.91 6.16 -13.96
CA LEU A 91 -5.34 6.96 -15.04
C LEU A 91 -6.23 6.95 -16.30
N ASP A 92 -7.03 5.91 -16.49
CA ASP A 92 -8.04 5.82 -17.56
C ASP A 92 -9.10 6.91 -17.41
N GLU A 93 -9.61 7.17 -16.21
CA GLU A 93 -10.57 8.26 -15.92
C GLU A 93 -9.97 9.67 -16.07
N LEU A 94 -8.64 9.78 -16.19
CA LEU A 94 -7.92 11.06 -16.29
C LEU A 94 -7.68 11.49 -17.74
N VAL A 95 -8.26 10.76 -18.70
CA VAL A 95 -8.15 11.02 -20.14
C VAL A 95 -9.41 11.70 -20.65
N PRO A 96 -9.33 12.83 -21.38
CA PRO A 96 -10.50 13.40 -22.06
C PRO A 96 -11.11 12.37 -23.02
N ALA A 97 -12.44 12.27 -23.06
CA ALA A 97 -13.21 11.26 -23.79
C ALA A 97 -12.85 11.07 -25.29
N GLN A 98 -12.13 12.00 -25.92
CA GLN A 98 -11.66 11.88 -27.30
C GLN A 98 -10.42 10.97 -27.47
N ALA A 99 -9.56 10.83 -26.45
CA ALA A 99 -8.44 9.89 -26.47
C ALA A 99 -8.86 8.47 -26.05
N HIS A 100 -10.02 8.32 -25.39
CA HIS A 100 -10.68 7.03 -25.17
C HIS A 100 -10.96 6.29 -26.49
N ALA A 101 -11.44 6.98 -27.54
CA ALA A 101 -11.79 6.32 -28.80
C ALA A 101 -10.58 5.80 -29.60
N GLN A 102 -9.40 6.39 -29.42
CA GLN A 102 -8.17 5.96 -30.11
C GLN A 102 -7.39 4.89 -29.31
N ALA A 103 -7.38 4.99 -27.97
CA ALA A 103 -6.82 3.95 -27.11
C ALA A 103 -7.68 2.67 -27.14
N GLN A 104 -9.02 2.80 -27.11
CA GLN A 104 -9.92 1.65 -27.15
C GLN A 104 -9.86 0.88 -28.47
N ALA A 105 -9.63 1.53 -29.62
CA ALA A 105 -9.56 0.84 -30.91
C ALA A 105 -8.27 -0.01 -31.11
N GLN A 106 -7.24 0.19 -30.28
CA GLN A 106 -6.01 -0.61 -30.30
C GLN A 106 -5.83 -1.47 -29.05
N ASP A 107 -6.68 -1.27 -28.02
CA ASP A 107 -6.58 -1.88 -26.71
C ASP A 107 -7.96 -2.29 -26.14
N GLU A 108 -8.81 -2.93 -26.95
CA GLU A 108 -10.07 -3.55 -26.49
C GLU A 108 -9.85 -4.72 -25.49
N ARG A 109 -8.69 -4.79 -24.80
CA ARG A 109 -8.36 -5.82 -23.81
C ARG A 109 -7.79 -5.33 -22.47
N GLU A 110 -7.44 -4.06 -22.26
CA GLU A 110 -6.75 -3.66 -21.02
C GLU A 110 -7.36 -2.50 -20.19
N GLY A 111 -8.43 -1.83 -20.61
CA GLY A 111 -9.04 -0.71 -19.86
C GLY A 111 -9.87 -1.12 -18.64
N GLU A 112 -9.71 -0.40 -17.52
CA GLU A 112 -10.62 -0.50 -16.38
C GLU A 112 -12.00 0.06 -16.77
N GLY A 113 -13.07 -0.69 -16.50
CA GLY A 113 -14.42 -0.30 -16.88
C GLY A 113 -14.78 1.09 -16.35
N GLY A 114 -15.08 2.02 -17.26
CA GLY A 114 -15.38 3.42 -16.93
C GLY A 114 -16.56 3.57 -15.98
N ASP A 115 -16.32 4.26 -14.86
CA ASP A 115 -17.35 4.65 -13.90
C ASP A 115 -18.26 5.72 -14.51
N ARG A 116 -19.53 5.36 -14.71
CA ARG A 116 -20.60 6.29 -15.09
C ARG A 116 -21.33 6.72 -13.83
N GLY A 117 -20.94 7.89 -13.31
CA GLY A 117 -21.83 8.79 -12.55
C GLY A 117 -22.43 8.21 -11.27
N GLY A 118 -21.62 8.15 -10.22
CA GLY A 118 -22.03 7.83 -8.85
C GLY A 118 -21.07 6.84 -8.23
N MET A 119 -19.89 7.31 -7.82
CA MET A 119 -18.75 6.47 -7.45
C MET A 119 -19.02 5.73 -6.13
N LEU A 120 -19.73 4.60 -6.21
CA LEU A 120 -19.75 3.62 -5.13
C LEU A 120 -18.31 3.18 -4.89
N PRO A 121 -17.79 3.23 -3.64
CA PRO A 121 -16.45 2.74 -3.34
C PRO A 121 -16.29 1.31 -3.86
N MET A 122 -15.33 1.08 -4.74
CA MET A 122 -14.98 -0.27 -5.16
C MET A 122 -13.96 -0.83 -4.16
N LEU A 123 -14.35 -1.88 -3.43
CA LEU A 123 -13.44 -2.67 -2.60
C LEU A 123 -13.25 -4.06 -3.20
N ALA A 124 -12.00 -4.52 -3.25
CA ALA A 124 -11.66 -5.89 -3.63
C ALA A 124 -10.91 -6.58 -2.48
N PRO A 125 -11.15 -7.89 -2.25
CA PRO A 125 -10.30 -8.66 -1.37
C PRO A 125 -8.88 -8.70 -1.94
N ARG A 126 -7.89 -8.74 -1.06
CA ARG A 126 -6.49 -8.90 -1.44
C ARG A 126 -5.97 -10.22 -0.90
N ALA A 127 -5.43 -11.01 -1.81
CA ALA A 127 -4.75 -12.26 -1.51
C ALA A 127 -3.24 -12.04 -1.38
N GLY A 128 -2.53 -13.11 -1.06
CA GLY A 128 -1.07 -13.14 -1.02
C GLY A 128 -0.48 -12.99 0.38
N GLU A 129 0.84 -13.11 0.43
CA GLU A 129 1.62 -12.98 1.66
C GLU A 129 1.78 -11.52 2.10
N LEU A 130 1.90 -11.28 3.41
CA LEU A 130 2.23 -9.96 3.96
C LEU A 130 3.72 -9.91 4.28
N LEU A 131 4.46 -9.17 3.45
CA LEU A 131 5.92 -9.13 3.48
C LEU A 131 6.44 -8.02 4.39
N GLY A 132 7.58 -8.28 5.04
CA GLY A 132 8.34 -7.25 5.73
C GLY A 132 8.98 -6.26 4.76
N PRO A 133 9.47 -5.12 5.26
CA PRO A 133 10.00 -4.04 4.43
C PRO A 133 11.24 -4.42 3.62
N ARG A 134 12.01 -5.42 4.05
CA ARG A 134 13.23 -5.92 3.39
C ARG A 134 13.07 -7.31 2.77
N THR A 135 11.89 -7.92 2.88
CA THR A 135 11.66 -9.24 2.31
C THR A 135 11.61 -9.13 0.79
N PRO A 136 12.37 -9.93 0.03
CA PRO A 136 12.41 -9.81 -1.43
C PRO A 136 11.08 -10.16 -2.09
N ILE A 137 10.83 -9.57 -3.25
CA ILE A 137 9.67 -9.87 -4.10
C ILE A 137 10.00 -11.16 -4.87
N THR A 138 9.39 -12.27 -4.46
CA THR A 138 9.69 -13.58 -5.05
C THR A 138 8.65 -13.95 -6.10
N VAL A 139 9.08 -14.14 -7.34
CA VAL A 139 8.19 -14.41 -8.49
C VAL A 139 8.78 -15.47 -9.42
N ALA A 140 7.93 -16.22 -10.11
CA ALA A 140 8.37 -17.34 -10.93
C ALA A 140 8.95 -16.93 -12.30
N SER A 141 8.51 -15.79 -12.85
CA SER A 141 8.90 -15.33 -14.18
C SER A 141 8.68 -13.83 -14.35
N GLU A 142 9.62 -13.15 -15.00
CA GLU A 142 9.50 -11.74 -15.41
C GLU A 142 8.39 -11.51 -16.43
N ALA A 143 8.05 -12.54 -17.22
CA ALA A 143 6.98 -12.47 -18.22
C ALA A 143 5.59 -12.22 -17.59
N ALA A 144 5.46 -12.33 -16.27
CA ALA A 144 4.24 -12.04 -15.53
C ALA A 144 3.93 -10.53 -15.41
N GLY A 145 4.87 -9.64 -15.78
CA GLY A 145 4.71 -8.18 -15.71
C GLY A 145 4.74 -7.68 -14.27
N ILE A 146 5.89 -7.83 -13.61
CA ILE A 146 6.08 -7.53 -12.18
C ILE A 146 6.02 -6.02 -11.95
N ASP A 147 5.15 -5.58 -11.05
CA ASP A 147 4.94 -4.18 -10.76
C ASP A 147 4.79 -3.92 -9.26
N PHE A 148 5.23 -2.75 -8.82
CA PHE A 148 5.00 -2.22 -7.48
C PHE A 148 3.76 -1.31 -7.47
N GLY A 149 3.16 -1.16 -6.29
CA GLY A 149 1.99 -0.30 -6.09
C GLY A 149 2.12 0.44 -4.79
N ALA A 150 2.75 1.62 -4.84
CA ALA A 150 3.00 2.39 -3.63
C ALA A 150 1.73 3.11 -3.14
N GLY A 151 1.43 2.98 -1.85
CA GLY A 151 0.25 3.59 -1.25
C GLY A 151 0.23 3.58 0.27
N ILE A 152 -0.93 3.92 0.83
CA ILE A 152 -1.19 3.94 2.27
C ILE A 152 -2.36 3.00 2.59
N ALA A 153 -2.26 2.32 3.72
CA ALA A 153 -3.35 1.54 4.30
C ALA A 153 -3.62 1.95 5.75
N VAL A 154 -4.77 1.52 6.26
CA VAL A 154 -5.10 1.60 7.68
C VAL A 154 -5.37 0.21 8.26
N VAL A 155 -5.14 0.09 9.56
CA VAL A 155 -5.64 -1.00 10.40
C VAL A 155 -6.83 -0.48 11.17
N SER A 156 -7.97 -1.17 11.08
CA SER A 156 -9.16 -0.82 11.85
C SER A 156 -9.18 -1.50 13.22
N GLY A 157 -9.88 -0.88 14.16
CA GLY A 157 -10.54 -1.56 15.27
C GLY A 157 -11.87 -2.16 14.80
N ASP A 158 -12.74 -2.51 15.75
CA ASP A 158 -14.08 -2.96 15.42
C ASP A 158 -14.95 -1.80 14.88
N VAL A 159 -15.58 -2.04 13.73
CA VAL A 159 -16.55 -1.12 13.12
C VAL A 159 -17.87 -1.85 12.98
N ARG A 160 -18.95 -1.26 13.51
CA ARG A 160 -20.28 -1.86 13.45
C ARG A 160 -20.81 -1.88 12.02
N ARG A 161 -21.62 -2.90 11.72
CA ARG A 161 -22.38 -2.94 10.47
C ARG A 161 -23.20 -1.66 10.29
N GLY A 162 -23.13 -1.07 9.10
CA GLY A 162 -23.88 0.14 8.75
C GLY A 162 -23.35 1.42 9.41
N ALA A 163 -22.11 1.42 9.91
CA ALA A 163 -21.47 2.63 10.43
C ALA A 163 -21.39 3.73 9.36
N THR A 164 -21.60 4.98 9.78
CA THR A 164 -21.37 6.13 8.90
C THR A 164 -19.88 6.33 8.63
N PRO A 165 -19.48 7.07 7.57
CA PRO A 165 -18.07 7.37 7.32
C PRO A 165 -17.33 8.01 8.51
N ALA A 166 -18.02 8.87 9.29
CA ALA A 166 -17.46 9.47 10.49
C ALA A 166 -17.21 8.43 11.61
N GLN A 167 -18.19 7.58 11.89
CA GLN A 167 -18.06 6.50 12.88
C GLN A 167 -17.00 5.48 12.47
N ALA A 168 -16.94 5.14 11.18
CA ALA A 168 -15.95 4.24 10.64
C ALA A 168 -14.52 4.82 10.71
N LEU A 169 -14.38 6.15 10.52
CA LEU A 169 -13.11 6.84 10.65
C LEU A 169 -12.56 6.81 12.09
N GLU A 170 -13.42 6.94 13.10
CA GLU A 170 -13.06 6.74 14.51
C GLU A 170 -12.53 5.32 14.80
N GLY A 171 -12.84 4.36 13.92
CA GLY A 171 -12.34 2.99 13.95
C GLY A 171 -10.89 2.84 13.48
N VAL A 172 -10.27 3.84 12.85
CA VAL A 172 -8.85 3.74 12.43
C VAL A 172 -7.95 3.70 13.67
N ARG A 173 -7.02 2.74 13.70
CA ARG A 173 -6.06 2.56 14.80
C ARG A 173 -4.64 2.87 14.37
N LEU A 174 -4.27 2.41 13.18
CA LEU A 174 -2.92 2.56 12.65
C LEU A 174 -2.96 2.90 11.17
N LEU A 175 -1.94 3.60 10.69
CA LEU A 175 -1.61 3.81 9.29
C LEU A 175 -0.35 3.05 8.93
N LEU A 176 -0.26 2.64 7.68
CA LEU A 176 0.81 1.80 7.13
C LEU A 176 1.24 2.33 5.76
N LEU A 177 2.55 2.29 5.50
CA LEU A 177 3.09 2.37 4.13
C LEU A 177 2.93 1.01 3.45
N VAL A 178 2.55 0.99 2.17
CA VAL A 178 2.23 -0.23 1.44
C VAL A 178 2.94 -0.29 0.09
N ASN A 179 3.41 -1.48 -0.28
CA ASN A 179 3.75 -1.86 -1.64
C ASN A 179 2.87 -3.04 -2.10
N ASP A 180 1.81 -2.74 -2.84
CA ASP A 180 0.92 -3.72 -3.44
C ASP A 180 1.53 -4.30 -4.72
N ILE A 181 2.20 -5.45 -4.58
CA ILE A 181 2.88 -6.14 -5.69
C ILE A 181 1.84 -6.75 -6.62
N ARG A 182 2.03 -6.55 -7.93
CA ARG A 182 1.09 -6.99 -8.97
C ARG A 182 1.82 -7.69 -10.10
N LEU A 183 1.18 -8.71 -10.68
CA LEU A 183 1.62 -9.39 -11.90
C LEU A 183 0.66 -9.00 -13.02
N ARG A 184 0.98 -7.94 -13.76
CA ARG A 184 0.05 -7.24 -14.66
C ARG A 184 -0.48 -8.13 -15.78
N HIS A 185 0.37 -8.97 -16.37
CA HIS A 185 -0.07 -9.86 -17.44
C HIS A 185 -0.95 -11.01 -16.91
N VAL A 186 -0.70 -11.47 -15.68
CA VAL A 186 -1.56 -12.47 -15.02
C VAL A 186 -2.92 -11.85 -14.68
N LEU A 187 -2.94 -10.63 -14.14
CA LEU A 187 -4.18 -9.88 -13.88
C LEU A 187 -5.01 -9.68 -15.15
N ALA A 188 -4.37 -9.35 -16.27
CA ALA A 188 -5.03 -9.21 -17.56
C ALA A 188 -5.65 -10.55 -18.02
N ALA A 189 -4.92 -11.66 -17.89
CA ALA A 189 -5.41 -12.99 -18.24
C ALA A 189 -6.55 -13.49 -17.34
N GLU A 190 -6.52 -13.20 -16.03
CA GLU A 190 -7.63 -13.50 -15.10
C GLU A 190 -8.88 -12.70 -15.49
N ARG A 191 -8.71 -11.40 -15.76
CA ARG A 191 -9.79 -10.49 -16.14
C ARG A 191 -10.43 -10.86 -17.48
N SER A 192 -9.64 -11.22 -18.48
CA SER A 192 -10.17 -11.61 -19.81
C SER A 192 -11.04 -12.87 -19.75
N ARG A 193 -10.95 -13.64 -18.65
CA ARG A 193 -11.78 -14.82 -18.37
C ARG A 193 -12.97 -14.53 -17.45
N GLY A 194 -13.15 -13.27 -17.04
CA GLY A 194 -14.17 -12.86 -16.07
C GLY A 194 -13.87 -13.32 -14.64
N ALA A 195 -12.62 -13.72 -14.34
CA ALA A 195 -12.22 -14.13 -13.00
C ALA A 195 -11.87 -12.92 -12.13
N ALA A 196 -12.15 -13.01 -10.83
CA ALA A 196 -11.65 -12.05 -9.86
C ALA A 196 -10.12 -12.19 -9.72
N PRO A 197 -9.37 -11.08 -9.57
CA PRO A 197 -7.93 -11.13 -9.33
C PRO A 197 -7.56 -12.02 -8.15
N LEU A 198 -6.62 -12.95 -8.37
CA LEU A 198 -6.13 -13.82 -7.31
C LEU A 198 -4.63 -14.09 -7.46
N GLN A 199 -4.25 -14.76 -8.54
CA GLN A 199 -2.85 -15.12 -8.82
C GLN A 199 -2.04 -13.91 -9.25
N GLY A 200 -2.68 -12.90 -9.84
CA GLY A 200 -2.05 -11.63 -10.17
C GLY A 200 -1.68 -10.75 -8.96
N LEU A 201 -2.04 -11.17 -7.74
CA LEU A 201 -1.83 -10.46 -6.48
C LEU A 201 -0.99 -11.33 -5.50
N PRO A 202 0.32 -11.54 -5.78
CA PRO A 202 1.12 -12.55 -5.08
C PRO A 202 1.41 -12.20 -3.63
N ALA A 203 1.62 -10.91 -3.33
CA ALA A 203 2.03 -10.46 -2.02
C ALA A 203 1.77 -8.96 -1.83
N THR A 204 1.93 -8.49 -0.60
CA THR A 204 2.03 -7.07 -0.30
C THR A 204 3.05 -6.84 0.78
N ALA A 205 3.99 -5.92 0.56
CA ALA A 205 4.89 -5.46 1.61
C ALA A 205 4.37 -4.24 2.35
N PHE A 206 4.84 -4.09 3.58
CA PHE A 206 4.56 -2.93 4.42
C PHE A 206 5.84 -2.27 4.90
N GLY A 207 5.76 -0.97 5.21
CA GLY A 207 6.83 -0.26 5.91
C GLY A 207 7.13 -0.91 7.27
N PRO A 208 8.34 -0.69 7.84
CA PRO A 208 8.74 -1.32 9.09
C PRO A 208 7.83 -0.94 10.27
N VAL A 209 7.16 0.21 10.20
CA VAL A 209 6.40 0.77 11.31
C VAL A 209 4.96 1.08 10.92
N ALA A 210 4.03 0.71 11.80
CA ALA A 210 2.66 1.20 11.84
C ALA A 210 2.56 2.40 12.80
N VAL A 211 1.85 3.45 12.42
CA VAL A 211 1.78 4.69 13.21
C VAL A 211 0.35 5.02 13.59
N THR A 212 0.12 5.56 14.78
CA THR A 212 -1.21 6.05 15.17
C THR A 212 -1.53 7.37 14.44
N PRO A 213 -2.81 7.70 14.18
CA PRO A 213 -3.17 8.91 13.45
C PRO A 213 -2.64 10.22 14.06
N ASP A 214 -2.56 10.31 15.39
CA ASP A 214 -2.02 11.48 16.10
C ASP A 214 -0.53 11.72 15.81
N GLU A 215 0.23 10.67 15.44
CA GLU A 215 1.64 10.77 15.08
C GLU A 215 1.86 11.60 13.81
N LEU A 216 0.86 11.69 12.94
CA LEU A 216 0.91 12.50 11.72
C LEU A 216 0.59 13.98 11.98
N GLY A 217 0.07 14.34 13.15
CA GLY A 217 -0.37 15.70 13.47
C GLY A 217 -1.30 16.27 12.38
N GLY A 218 -1.00 17.48 11.90
CA GLY A 218 -1.79 18.14 10.85
C GLY A 218 -1.73 17.49 9.45
N ALA A 219 -0.85 16.50 9.24
CA ALA A 219 -0.84 15.71 8.01
C ALA A 219 -1.99 14.71 7.96
N TRP A 220 -2.56 14.31 9.11
CA TRP A 220 -3.81 13.56 9.15
C TRP A 220 -5.01 14.51 9.22
N ARG A 221 -5.73 14.66 8.11
CA ARG A 221 -6.91 15.54 8.04
C ARG A 221 -7.95 15.01 7.08
N GLY A 222 -9.22 15.18 7.43
CA GLY A 222 -10.34 14.72 6.59
C GLY A 222 -10.31 13.22 6.27
N GLY A 223 -9.76 12.40 7.18
CA GLY A 223 -9.59 10.96 7.01
C GLY A 223 -8.54 10.54 5.98
N ARG A 224 -7.60 11.44 5.66
CA ARG A 224 -6.51 11.25 4.70
C ARG A 224 -5.17 11.55 5.36
N ALA A 225 -4.14 10.82 4.95
CA ALA A 225 -2.76 11.14 5.29
C ALA A 225 -2.15 11.96 4.15
N HIS A 226 -1.70 13.18 4.41
CA HIS A 226 -1.04 14.04 3.44
C HIS A 226 0.48 13.99 3.63
N LEU A 227 1.12 13.04 2.97
CA LEU A 227 2.55 12.76 3.09
C LEU A 227 3.19 12.77 1.70
N ALA A 228 4.47 13.15 1.65
CA ALA A 228 5.26 13.08 0.43
C ALA A 228 5.73 11.63 0.23
N LEU A 229 5.07 10.88 -0.65
CA LEU A 229 5.40 9.51 -1.02
C LEU A 229 6.45 9.49 -2.13
N GLN A 230 7.63 9.00 -1.81
CA GLN A 230 8.78 8.88 -2.70
C GLN A 230 8.93 7.43 -3.14
N THR A 231 8.94 7.20 -4.45
CA THR A 231 9.14 5.88 -5.05
C THR A 231 10.34 5.92 -5.97
N THR A 232 11.28 5.02 -5.75
CA THR A 232 12.53 4.89 -6.50
C THR A 232 12.64 3.46 -7.02
N TRP A 233 12.96 3.30 -8.31
CA TRP A 233 13.19 2.02 -8.96
C TRP A 233 14.59 2.03 -9.58
N ASN A 234 15.42 1.05 -9.22
CA ASN A 234 16.83 0.95 -9.64
C ASN A 234 17.63 2.24 -9.37
N GLY A 235 17.42 2.83 -8.19
CA GLY A 235 18.06 4.08 -7.78
C GLY A 235 17.54 5.35 -8.48
N ARG A 236 16.57 5.23 -9.40
CA ARG A 236 15.97 6.36 -10.12
C ARG A 236 14.58 6.69 -9.60
N LYS A 237 14.32 7.98 -9.36
CA LYS A 237 13.01 8.46 -8.90
C LYS A 237 11.94 8.19 -9.96
N VAL A 238 10.86 7.51 -9.57
CA VAL A 238 9.66 7.27 -10.38
C VAL A 238 8.54 8.24 -10.01
N GLY A 239 8.38 8.52 -8.71
CA GLY A 239 7.32 9.37 -8.20
C GLY A 239 7.68 10.10 -6.91
N GLN A 240 7.06 11.25 -6.74
CA GLN A 240 7.03 12.08 -5.53
C GLN A 240 5.60 12.60 -5.35
N CYS A 241 4.71 11.66 -5.02
CA CYS A 241 3.27 11.88 -4.93
C CYS A 241 2.88 12.46 -3.56
N ASP A 242 1.70 13.08 -3.46
CA ASP A 242 1.06 13.40 -2.19
C ASP A 242 -0.04 12.37 -1.89
N THR A 243 0.01 11.75 -0.72
CA THR A 243 -0.90 10.65 -0.35
C THR A 243 -2.30 11.10 0.08
N GLY A 244 -2.61 12.39 0.11
CA GLY A 244 -3.93 12.88 0.46
C GLY A 244 -4.55 13.80 -0.59
N GLU A 245 -3.74 14.43 -1.43
CA GLU A 245 -4.19 15.15 -2.62
C GLU A 245 -4.81 14.18 -3.63
N ASP A 246 -5.87 14.62 -4.31
CA ASP A 246 -6.64 13.83 -5.30
C ASP A 246 -7.26 12.52 -4.80
N MET A 247 -7.10 12.17 -3.51
CA MET A 247 -7.74 11.03 -2.87
C MET A 247 -9.24 11.32 -2.74
N ARG A 248 -10.05 10.78 -3.66
CA ARG A 248 -11.49 11.00 -3.75
C ARG A 248 -12.25 10.38 -2.58
N LEU A 249 -11.86 9.18 -2.17
CA LEU A 249 -12.49 8.45 -1.05
C LEU A 249 -11.52 8.39 0.14
N HIS A 250 -11.92 8.92 1.29
CA HIS A 250 -11.11 8.85 2.52
C HIS A 250 -11.31 7.52 3.26
N PHE A 251 -10.44 7.20 4.23
CA PHE A 251 -10.49 5.89 4.92
C PHE A 251 -11.81 5.61 5.65
N GLY A 252 -12.46 6.62 6.21
CA GLY A 252 -13.81 6.49 6.77
C GLY A 252 -14.87 6.03 5.76
N GLU A 253 -14.83 6.51 4.52
CA GLU A 253 -15.76 6.09 3.45
C GLU A 253 -15.48 4.65 3.02
N LEU A 254 -14.20 4.29 2.87
CA LEU A 254 -13.79 2.92 2.54
C LEU A 254 -14.23 1.93 3.63
N LEU A 255 -14.00 2.26 4.89
CA LEU A 255 -14.42 1.41 6.02
C LEU A 255 -15.94 1.33 6.17
N ALA A 256 -16.66 2.44 6.00
CA ALA A 256 -18.12 2.45 6.03
C ALA A 256 -18.71 1.59 4.90
N HIS A 257 -18.11 1.65 3.70
CA HIS A 257 -18.50 0.79 2.60
C HIS A 257 -18.25 -0.69 2.91
N LEU A 258 -17.07 -1.04 3.46
CA LEU A 258 -16.77 -2.40 3.90
C LEU A 258 -17.77 -2.90 4.97
N ALA A 259 -18.15 -1.99 5.87
CA ALA A 259 -19.08 -2.27 6.97
C ALA A 259 -20.56 -2.26 6.56
N ALA A 260 -20.90 -1.96 5.30
CA ALA A 260 -22.29 -1.76 4.90
C ALA A 260 -23.19 -2.98 5.18
N THR A 261 -22.67 -4.19 4.97
CA THR A 261 -23.43 -5.44 5.09
C THR A 261 -22.97 -6.36 6.22
N ARG A 262 -21.87 -6.02 6.90
CA ARG A 262 -21.26 -6.81 7.97
C ARG A 262 -20.43 -5.94 8.93
N PRO A 263 -20.11 -6.38 10.15
CA PRO A 263 -19.10 -5.70 10.96
C PRO A 263 -17.70 -5.89 10.36
N VAL A 264 -16.82 -4.92 10.63
CA VAL A 264 -15.37 -5.01 10.39
C VAL A 264 -14.70 -5.31 11.72
N ARG A 265 -13.76 -6.26 11.73
CA ARG A 265 -13.10 -6.72 12.96
C ARG A 265 -11.81 -5.94 13.20
N ALA A 266 -11.43 -5.80 14.47
CA ALA A 266 -10.11 -5.29 14.84
C ALA A 266 -8.97 -6.06 14.13
N GLY A 267 -8.02 -5.34 13.57
CA GLY A 267 -6.94 -5.90 12.75
C GLY A 267 -7.25 -6.05 11.26
N THR A 268 -8.41 -5.58 10.79
CA THR A 268 -8.69 -5.54 9.34
C THR A 268 -7.81 -4.50 8.65
N LEU A 269 -7.15 -4.92 7.57
CA LEU A 269 -6.33 -4.07 6.73
C LEU A 269 -7.15 -3.50 5.57
N VAL A 270 -7.17 -2.17 5.43
CA VAL A 270 -7.83 -1.47 4.33
C VAL A 270 -6.81 -0.60 3.59
N GLY A 271 -6.40 -1.04 2.41
CA GLY A 271 -5.57 -0.25 1.49
C GLY A 271 -6.41 0.75 0.71
N ALA A 272 -5.87 1.95 0.49
CA ALA A 272 -6.51 2.96 -0.36
C ALA A 272 -6.27 2.75 -1.86
N GLY A 273 -5.39 1.81 -2.22
CA GLY A 273 -4.91 1.59 -3.58
C GLY A 273 -3.61 2.34 -3.87
N THR A 274 -3.16 2.25 -5.11
CA THR A 274 -1.97 2.96 -5.61
C THR A 274 -2.25 4.45 -5.71
N VAL A 275 -1.33 5.28 -5.21
CA VAL A 275 -1.46 6.74 -5.24
C VAL A 275 -1.35 7.25 -6.67
N ALA A 276 -2.33 8.01 -7.13
CA ALA A 276 -2.35 8.55 -8.48
C ALA A 276 -2.75 10.03 -8.50
N HIS A 277 -2.26 10.74 -9.50
CA HIS A 277 -2.56 12.16 -9.71
C HIS A 277 -3.00 12.40 -11.16
N PRO A 278 -3.91 13.38 -11.39
CA PRO A 278 -4.25 13.83 -12.73
C PRO A 278 -3.02 14.37 -13.46
N GLY A 279 -2.99 14.16 -14.77
CA GLY A 279 -2.03 14.83 -15.65
C GLY A 279 -2.34 16.33 -15.73
N VAL A 280 -1.30 17.13 -15.88
CA VAL A 280 -1.37 18.59 -16.02
C VAL A 280 -1.08 18.97 -17.46
N ALA A 281 -2.00 19.69 -18.09
CA ALA A 281 -1.78 20.24 -19.43
C ALA A 281 -0.70 21.33 -19.40
N ARG A 282 0.31 21.16 -20.26
CA ARG A 282 1.34 22.16 -20.53
C ARG A 282 0.84 23.18 -21.55
N LYS A 283 1.57 24.30 -21.66
CA LYS A 283 1.26 25.39 -22.60
C LYS A 283 1.27 24.97 -24.07
N ASP A 284 1.97 23.89 -24.41
CA ASP A 284 2.06 23.30 -25.75
C ASP A 284 0.97 22.24 -26.03
N GLY A 285 0.02 22.05 -25.11
CA GLY A 285 -1.06 21.08 -25.23
C GLY A 285 -0.71 19.66 -24.82
N ARG A 286 0.54 19.37 -24.45
CA ARG A 286 0.95 18.06 -23.95
C ARG A 286 0.52 17.87 -22.49
N ILE A 287 0.15 16.66 -22.12
CA ILE A 287 -0.15 16.31 -20.72
C ILE A 287 1.13 15.76 -20.07
N ASP A 288 1.39 16.18 -18.83
CA ASP A 288 2.55 15.77 -18.05
C ASP A 288 2.16 15.42 -16.61
N TRP A 289 2.96 14.59 -15.95
CA TRP A 289 2.75 14.16 -14.57
C TRP A 289 3.89 14.66 -13.69
N PRO A 290 3.85 15.93 -13.23
CA PRO A 290 4.96 16.54 -12.51
C PRO A 290 5.28 15.85 -11.17
N ARG A 291 4.31 15.15 -10.58
CA ARG A 291 4.47 14.35 -9.36
C ARG A 291 4.94 12.91 -9.62
N GLY A 292 5.04 12.51 -10.89
CA GLY A 292 5.40 11.16 -11.30
C GLY A 292 4.33 10.12 -10.94
N HIS A 293 4.77 8.88 -10.71
CA HIS A 293 3.88 7.72 -10.59
C HIS A 293 4.22 6.85 -9.38
N ALA A 294 3.21 6.15 -8.85
CA ALA A 294 3.37 5.19 -7.76
C ALA A 294 3.34 3.72 -8.22
N SER A 295 3.21 3.49 -9.53
CA SER A 295 3.38 2.18 -10.18
C SER A 295 3.99 2.32 -11.58
N ILE A 296 4.50 1.22 -12.13
CA ILE A 296 4.96 1.16 -13.53
C ILE A 296 3.77 1.19 -14.47
N ALA A 297 2.64 0.56 -14.13
CA ALA A 297 1.43 0.61 -14.94
C ALA A 297 0.95 2.06 -15.18
N ASP A 298 0.93 2.89 -14.14
CA ASP A 298 0.55 4.31 -14.26
C ASP A 298 1.51 5.08 -15.17
N ARG A 299 2.82 4.79 -15.07
CA ARG A 299 3.83 5.38 -15.95
C ARG A 299 3.64 4.96 -17.40
N ARG A 300 3.37 3.68 -17.64
CA ARG A 300 3.12 3.13 -18.97
C ARG A 300 1.84 3.73 -19.58
N ALA A 301 0.78 3.88 -18.79
CA ALA A 301 -0.45 4.55 -19.24
C ALA A 301 -0.19 6.02 -19.62
N ALA A 302 0.61 6.75 -18.82
CA ALA A 302 1.02 8.11 -19.17
C ALA A 302 1.85 8.18 -20.47
N GLU A 303 2.72 7.20 -20.73
CA GLU A 303 3.47 7.10 -21.98
C GLU A 303 2.55 6.85 -23.19
N VAL A 304 1.55 5.99 -23.06
CA VAL A 304 0.54 5.77 -24.12
C VAL A 304 -0.20 7.08 -24.41
N LEU A 305 -0.62 7.82 -23.39
CA LEU A 305 -1.34 9.08 -23.57
C LEU A 305 -0.49 10.17 -24.22
N ARG A 306 0.81 10.19 -23.93
CA ARG A 306 1.73 11.20 -24.46
C ARG A 306 2.27 10.85 -25.85
N ASP A 307 2.65 9.59 -26.04
CA ASP A 307 3.49 9.13 -27.15
C ASP A 307 2.82 8.03 -28.01
N GLY A 308 1.60 7.61 -27.65
CA GLY A 308 0.84 6.58 -28.35
C GLY A 308 1.27 5.14 -28.07
N ARG A 309 2.34 4.94 -27.28
CA ARG A 309 2.81 3.61 -26.86
C ARG A 309 3.59 3.68 -25.55
N ALA A 310 3.51 2.61 -24.75
CA ALA A 310 4.39 2.42 -23.62
C ALA A 310 5.76 1.90 -24.08
N THR A 311 6.83 2.43 -23.48
CA THR A 311 8.22 2.00 -23.71
C THR A 311 8.90 1.50 -22.44
N THR A 312 8.42 1.92 -21.27
CA THR A 312 8.94 1.45 -19.99
C THR A 312 8.53 0.01 -19.73
N GLU A 313 9.49 -0.91 -19.60
CA GLU A 313 9.25 -2.31 -19.23
C GLU A 313 8.82 -2.46 -17.76
N PHE A 314 8.32 -3.65 -17.40
CA PHE A 314 8.05 -4.00 -16.00
C PHE A 314 9.35 -4.41 -15.27
N MET A 315 9.28 -4.70 -13.97
CA MET A 315 10.47 -5.07 -13.22
C MET A 315 11.05 -6.42 -13.67
N HIS A 316 12.36 -6.52 -13.65
CA HIS A 316 13.13 -7.75 -13.90
C HIS A 316 13.78 -8.28 -12.61
N PHE A 317 14.31 -9.50 -12.64
CA PHE A 317 15.11 -10.03 -11.54
C PHE A 317 16.35 -9.17 -11.30
N GLY A 318 16.64 -8.92 -10.03
CA GLY A 318 17.69 -7.99 -9.60
C GLY A 318 17.26 -6.53 -9.55
N ASP A 319 16.06 -6.18 -10.06
CA ASP A 319 15.52 -4.84 -9.89
C ASP A 319 15.19 -4.57 -8.42
N THR A 320 15.39 -3.31 -8.02
CA THR A 320 15.16 -2.85 -6.65
C THR A 320 14.12 -1.74 -6.63
N VAL A 321 13.20 -1.81 -5.66
CA VAL A 321 12.23 -0.75 -5.39
C VAL A 321 12.39 -0.24 -3.97
N ARG A 322 12.45 1.08 -3.81
CA ARG A 322 12.42 1.78 -2.53
C ARG A 322 11.20 2.70 -2.46
N ILE A 323 10.36 2.51 -1.46
CA ILE A 323 9.17 3.33 -1.18
C ILE A 323 9.30 3.91 0.22
N GLU A 324 9.10 5.22 0.35
CA GLU A 324 9.19 5.93 1.62
C GLU A 324 8.17 7.08 1.64
N ALA A 325 7.50 7.31 2.77
CA ALA A 325 6.64 8.49 2.94
C ALA A 325 7.20 9.42 4.02
N LYS A 326 7.33 10.70 3.66
CA LYS A 326 7.89 11.74 4.51
C LYS A 326 6.82 12.71 4.99
N GLY A 327 6.95 13.11 6.25
CA GLY A 327 6.10 14.12 6.86
C GLY A 327 6.46 15.54 6.37
N PRO A 328 5.68 16.56 6.79
CA PRO A 328 5.97 17.97 6.47
C PRO A 328 7.33 18.46 6.96
N ASP A 329 7.91 17.80 7.97
CA ASP A 329 9.25 18.06 8.51
C ASP A 329 10.37 17.39 7.70
N GLY A 330 10.04 16.68 6.62
CA GLY A 330 10.97 15.95 5.76
C GLY A 330 11.46 14.62 6.35
N ARG A 331 10.99 14.21 7.54
CA ARG A 331 11.40 12.96 8.18
C ARG A 331 10.56 11.79 7.72
N SER A 332 11.14 10.60 7.75
CA SER A 332 10.44 9.35 7.43
C SER A 332 9.36 9.05 8.48
N VAL A 333 8.12 8.83 8.03
CA VAL A 333 7.01 8.51 8.95
C VAL A 333 7.04 7.04 9.34
N PHE A 334 7.04 6.17 8.33
CA PHE A 334 6.90 4.71 8.50
C PHE A 334 8.22 3.96 8.41
N GLY A 335 9.33 4.64 8.09
CA GLY A 335 10.50 4.01 7.50
C GLY A 335 10.29 3.70 6.02
N ALA A 336 11.21 2.95 5.42
CA ALA A 336 11.16 2.61 4.00
C ALA A 336 10.94 1.12 3.75
N ILE A 337 10.18 0.82 2.70
CA ILE A 337 10.16 -0.49 2.04
C ILE A 337 11.31 -0.50 1.04
N GLU A 338 12.17 -1.51 1.08
CA GLU A 338 13.32 -1.67 0.18
C GLU A 338 13.43 -3.15 -0.20
N GLN A 339 12.98 -3.48 -1.41
CA GLN A 339 12.86 -4.87 -1.85
C GLN A 339 13.57 -5.06 -3.19
N GLU A 340 14.19 -6.23 -3.35
CA GLU A 340 14.74 -6.73 -4.61
C GLU A 340 13.80 -7.79 -5.18
N VAL A 341 13.67 -7.83 -6.50
CA VAL A 341 12.93 -8.88 -7.21
C VAL A 341 13.84 -10.08 -7.44
N ILE A 342 13.42 -11.25 -6.96
CA ILE A 342 14.18 -12.50 -7.09
C ILE A 342 13.32 -13.61 -7.70
N ALA A 343 13.98 -14.57 -8.34
CA ALA A 343 13.35 -15.79 -8.81
C ALA A 343 13.00 -16.70 -7.63
N VAL A 344 11.87 -17.43 -7.72
CA VAL A 344 11.54 -18.51 -6.77
C VAL A 344 12.63 -19.57 -6.80
N GLY A 345 13.26 -19.85 -5.65
CA GLY A 345 14.12 -21.02 -5.48
C GLY A 345 13.28 -22.30 -5.40
N GLY A 346 13.07 -22.98 -6.54
CA GLY A 346 12.25 -24.19 -6.65
C GLY A 346 11.85 -24.47 -8.10
N MET A 347 11.10 -25.54 -8.37
CA MET A 347 10.60 -25.83 -9.73
C MET A 347 9.82 -24.59 -10.23
N PRO A 348 10.27 -23.92 -11.31
CA PRO A 348 9.56 -22.75 -11.81
C PRO A 348 8.12 -23.12 -12.13
N VAL A 349 7.16 -22.34 -11.63
CA VAL A 349 5.79 -22.43 -12.11
C VAL A 349 5.83 -21.98 -13.55
N ASP A 350 5.60 -22.91 -14.48
CA ASP A 350 5.56 -22.61 -15.91
C ASP A 350 4.61 -21.44 -16.16
N PRO A 351 5.10 -20.26 -16.58
CA PRO A 351 4.26 -19.09 -16.81
C PRO A 351 3.20 -19.35 -17.90
N GLN A 352 3.42 -20.30 -18.81
CA GLN A 352 2.42 -20.73 -19.78
C GLN A 352 1.21 -21.45 -19.14
N ARG A 353 1.32 -21.92 -17.88
CA ARG A 353 0.14 -22.40 -17.12
C ARG A 353 -0.77 -21.26 -16.66
N LEU A 354 -0.23 -20.04 -16.55
CA LEU A 354 -0.95 -18.85 -16.07
C LEU A 354 -1.38 -17.92 -17.22
N LEU A 355 -0.67 -17.98 -18.35
CA LEU A 355 -0.92 -17.18 -19.55
C LEU A 355 -1.73 -17.98 -20.58
N PRO A 356 -2.45 -17.34 -21.52
CA PRO A 356 -3.10 -18.06 -22.61
C PRO A 356 -2.07 -18.79 -23.49
N PRO A 357 -2.41 -19.96 -24.07
CA PRO A 357 -1.55 -20.60 -25.07
C PRO A 357 -1.35 -19.64 -26.25
N GLN A 358 -0.11 -19.43 -26.66
CA GLN A 358 0.15 -18.71 -27.90
C GLN A 358 -0.30 -19.60 -29.07
N SER A 359 -1.10 -19.03 -29.98
CA SER A 359 -1.68 -19.72 -31.13
C SER A 359 -0.85 -19.46 -32.38
#